data_AF-A0A844A968-F1
#
_entry.id   AF-A0A844A968-F1
#
_cell.length_a   1.000
_cell.length_b   1.000
_cell.length_c   1.000
_cell.angle_alpha   90.00
_cell.angle_beta   90.00
_cell.angle_gamma   90.00
#
_symmetry.space_group_name_H-M   'P 1'
#
loop_
_entity.id
_entity.type
_entity.pdbx_description
1 polymer ?
#
loop_
_entity_poly.entity_id
_entity_poly.type
_entity_poly.pdbx_seq_one_letter_code
_entity_poly.pdbx_strand_id
1 'polypeptide(L)'
;MTYKTVLLVIDANQNENDLTAAADLCAPANAHLSVLLVKLAVPPPLGEYAAMSVAWLDERAEDMQQLDKAVERVRATLKGLGISFDANGIYCETAWADDDVGNRARYADVTLIGASLKTDSPLRARAIDGALFYSARPVLLATNRQSVTLRPKKIVLAWNSTMEAARAAREALEIMESAEEVNVVLVDPSAASTKSGDEPGADVATYLARHGIKVTVDRLASGGRRVDEVLNQHAIDTSADLIVMGAYGHTRLRERIFGGVTKAMIEAPIVPVLMVH
;
A
#
# COMPACT_ATOMS: atom_id res chain seq x y z
N MET A 1 -5.98 -13.57 -6.19
CA MET A 1 -5.31 -13.61 -7.49
C MET A 1 -3.82 -13.83 -7.28
N THR A 2 -3.15 -14.52 -8.20
CA THR A 2 -1.68 -14.38 -8.29
C THR A 2 -1.41 -12.96 -8.77
N TYR A 3 -0.70 -12.14 -7.99
CA TYR A 3 -0.33 -10.79 -8.43
C TYR A 3 0.49 -10.88 -9.73
N LYS A 4 -0.06 -10.38 -10.84
CA LYS A 4 0.57 -10.39 -12.17
C LYS A 4 0.99 -9.01 -12.63
N THR A 5 0.43 -7.95 -12.08
CA THR A 5 0.89 -6.58 -12.31
C THR A 5 1.07 -5.84 -10.99
N VAL A 6 2.29 -5.39 -10.72
CA VAL A 6 2.61 -4.53 -9.58
C VAL A 6 2.84 -3.12 -10.08
N LEU A 7 2.09 -2.15 -9.56
CA LEU A 7 2.35 -0.74 -9.80
C LEU A 7 3.32 -0.21 -8.75
N LEU A 8 4.49 0.26 -9.16
CA LEU A 8 5.40 1.03 -8.31
C LEU A 8 5.20 2.52 -8.56
N VAL A 9 4.90 3.28 -7.50
CA VAL A 9 4.85 4.75 -7.55
C VAL A 9 6.12 5.32 -6.91
N ILE A 10 6.87 6.10 -7.67
CA ILE A 10 8.14 6.69 -7.23
C ILE A 10 8.22 8.17 -7.57
N ASP A 11 8.99 8.91 -6.76
CA ASP A 11 9.36 10.29 -7.06
C ASP A 11 10.40 10.29 -8.20
N ALA A 12 10.28 11.23 -9.13
CA ALA A 12 11.22 11.35 -10.25
C ALA A 12 12.70 11.53 -9.80
N ASN A 13 12.93 12.02 -8.58
CA ASN A 13 14.26 12.32 -8.04
C ASN A 13 14.84 11.22 -7.13
N GLN A 14 14.04 10.25 -6.66
CA GLN A 14 14.46 9.20 -5.72
C GLN A 14 13.87 7.85 -6.12
N ASN A 15 14.67 6.99 -6.75
CA ASN A 15 14.12 5.85 -7.48
C ASN A 15 14.92 4.53 -7.39
N GLU A 16 16.24 4.53 -7.18
CA GLU A 16 17.02 3.32 -7.46
C GLU A 16 16.77 2.14 -6.50
N ASN A 17 16.65 2.40 -5.20
CA ASN A 17 16.44 1.33 -4.20
C ASN A 17 15.05 0.70 -4.33
N ASP A 18 14.00 1.53 -4.40
CA ASP A 18 12.62 1.06 -4.52
C ASP A 18 12.38 0.37 -5.86
N LEU A 19 13.04 0.83 -6.94
CA LEU A 19 12.98 0.19 -8.25
C LEU A 19 13.57 -1.22 -8.24
N THR A 20 14.76 -1.37 -7.66
CA THR A 20 15.43 -2.67 -7.57
C THR A 20 14.62 -3.63 -6.69
N ALA A 21 14.15 -3.15 -5.53
CA ALA A 21 13.31 -3.95 -4.64
C ALA A 21 11.99 -4.38 -5.30
N ALA A 22 11.37 -3.51 -6.10
CA ALA A 22 10.14 -3.86 -6.84
C ALA A 22 10.41 -4.87 -7.97
N ALA A 23 11.56 -4.78 -8.63
CA ALA A 23 11.97 -5.76 -9.63
C ALA A 23 12.20 -7.14 -8.99
N ASP A 24 12.92 -7.18 -7.86
CA ASP A 24 13.16 -8.39 -7.08
C ASP A 24 11.85 -8.99 -6.54
N LEU A 25 10.88 -8.14 -6.18
CA LEU A 25 9.53 -8.57 -5.79
C LEU A 25 8.79 -9.26 -6.95
N CYS A 26 8.90 -8.73 -8.16
CA CYS A 26 8.17 -9.21 -9.33
C CYS A 26 8.76 -10.49 -9.94
N ALA A 27 10.09 -10.64 -9.92
CA ALA A 27 10.78 -11.73 -10.61
C ALA A 27 10.33 -13.14 -10.17
N PRO A 28 10.22 -13.49 -8.86
CA PRO A 28 9.76 -14.80 -8.42
C PRO A 28 8.28 -15.09 -8.76
N ALA A 29 7.46 -14.05 -8.91
CA ALA A 29 6.05 -14.18 -9.28
C ALA A 29 5.81 -14.21 -10.80
N ASN A 30 6.86 -13.96 -11.60
CA ASN A 30 6.76 -13.63 -13.02
C ASN A 30 5.68 -12.55 -13.25
N ALA A 31 5.74 -11.50 -12.42
CA ALA A 31 4.83 -10.36 -12.48
C ALA A 31 5.43 -9.26 -13.37
N HIS A 32 4.55 -8.49 -13.99
CA HIS A 32 4.85 -7.27 -14.71
C HIS A 32 5.02 -6.11 -13.73
N LEU A 33 6.12 -5.38 -13.85
CA LEU A 33 6.35 -4.16 -13.08
C LEU A 33 5.91 -2.93 -13.89
N SER A 34 4.82 -2.29 -13.48
CA SER A 34 4.39 -1.01 -14.03
C SER A 34 4.96 0.11 -13.17
N VAL A 35 5.79 0.99 -13.74
CA VAL A 35 6.41 2.09 -12.97
C VAL A 35 5.79 3.43 -13.34
N LEU A 36 5.27 4.14 -12.34
CA LEU A 36 4.79 5.51 -12.47
C LEU A 36 5.75 6.46 -11.74
N LEU A 37 6.53 7.20 -12.52
CA LEU A 37 7.34 8.31 -12.02
C LEU A 37 6.46 9.55 -11.92
N VAL A 38 6.34 10.10 -10.71
CA VAL A 38 5.56 11.32 -10.48
C VAL A 38 6.49 12.47 -10.17
N LYS A 39 6.34 13.57 -10.91
CA LYS A 39 6.95 14.87 -10.63
C LYS A 39 5.81 15.82 -10.22
N LEU A 40 5.78 16.20 -8.95
CA LEU A 40 4.78 17.13 -8.45
C LEU A 40 5.12 18.55 -8.90
N ALA A 41 4.15 19.21 -9.54
CA ALA A 41 4.28 20.57 -10.01
C ALA A 41 4.38 21.55 -8.83
N VAL A 42 5.32 22.50 -8.93
CA VAL A 42 5.32 23.68 -8.06
C VAL A 42 4.12 24.56 -8.45
N PRO A 43 3.21 24.89 -7.51
CA PRO A 43 2.05 25.70 -7.83
C PRO A 43 2.47 27.06 -8.38
N PRO A 44 1.76 27.61 -9.39
CA PRO A 44 2.08 28.92 -9.91
C PRO A 44 1.94 29.99 -8.81
N PRO A 45 2.78 31.04 -8.81
CA PRO A 45 2.65 32.12 -7.85
C PRO A 45 1.26 32.77 -7.96
N LEU A 46 0.54 32.86 -6.84
CA LEU A 46 -0.78 33.49 -6.77
C LEU A 46 -0.63 34.98 -6.39
N GLY A 47 -1.04 35.90 -7.28
CA GLY A 47 -1.09 37.35 -7.02
C GLY A 47 -1.68 38.14 -8.19
N GLU A 48 -2.29 39.30 -7.92
CA GLU A 48 -2.99 40.17 -8.91
C GLU A 48 -2.10 40.66 -10.07
N TYR A 49 -0.77 40.61 -9.91
CA TYR A 49 0.23 40.95 -10.94
C TYR A 49 1.08 39.76 -11.40
N ALA A 50 0.79 38.55 -10.91
CA ALA A 50 1.45 37.33 -11.34
C ALA A 50 0.77 36.81 -12.62
N ALA A 51 0.97 37.51 -13.74
CA ALA A 51 0.96 36.82 -15.03
C ALA A 51 1.95 35.65 -14.92
N MET A 52 1.63 34.46 -15.46
CA MET A 52 2.54 33.31 -15.42
C MET A 52 3.94 33.77 -15.82
N SER A 53 4.85 33.83 -14.84
CA SER A 53 6.15 34.42 -15.08
C SER A 53 6.91 33.51 -16.06
N VAL A 54 7.71 34.11 -16.95
CA VAL A 54 8.59 33.35 -17.85
C VAL A 54 9.44 32.37 -17.03
N ALA A 55 9.91 32.79 -15.85
CA ALA A 55 10.62 31.95 -14.90
C ALA A 55 9.84 30.68 -14.47
N TRP A 56 8.54 30.77 -14.19
CA TRP A 56 7.73 29.59 -13.83
C TRP A 56 7.51 28.66 -15.03
N LEU A 57 7.36 29.23 -16.24
CA LEU A 57 7.26 28.44 -17.47
C LEU A 57 8.57 27.69 -17.78
N ASP A 58 9.71 28.35 -17.57
CA ASP A 58 11.03 27.75 -17.73
C ASP A 58 11.25 26.65 -16.70
N GLU A 59 10.95 26.88 -15.42
CA GLU A 59 11.05 25.86 -14.36
C GLU A 59 10.17 24.64 -14.65
N ARG A 60 8.92 24.85 -15.10
CA ARG A 60 8.03 23.78 -15.54
C ARG A 60 8.63 22.98 -16.71
N ALA A 61 9.19 23.67 -17.71
CA ALA A 61 9.80 23.01 -18.86
C ALA A 61 11.04 22.18 -18.44
N GLU A 62 11.86 22.71 -17.54
CA GLU A 62 13.00 22.00 -16.95
C GLU A 62 12.55 20.75 -16.17
N ASP A 63 11.52 20.87 -15.34
CA ASP A 63 10.96 19.76 -14.58
C ASP A 63 10.43 18.64 -15.48
N MET A 64 9.74 18.99 -16.57
CA MET A 64 9.27 18.02 -17.56
C MET A 64 10.44 17.33 -18.27
N GLN A 65 11.49 18.07 -18.65
CA GLN A 65 12.70 17.47 -19.23
C GLN A 65 13.44 16.55 -18.24
N GLN A 66 13.48 16.91 -16.95
CA GLN A 66 14.06 16.06 -15.91
C GLN A 66 13.26 14.76 -15.74
N LEU A 67 11.93 14.85 -15.78
CA LEU A 67 11.05 13.69 -15.73
C LEU A 67 11.28 12.75 -16.92
N ASP A 68 11.34 13.27 -18.15
CA ASP A 68 11.61 12.46 -19.34
C ASP A 68 12.96 11.72 -19.25
N LYS A 69 14.00 12.43 -18.79
CA LYS A 69 15.33 11.83 -18.53
C LYS A 69 15.27 10.75 -17.45
N ALA A 70 14.49 10.97 -16.39
CA ALA A 70 14.33 9.99 -15.31
C ALA A 70 13.60 8.73 -15.80
N VAL A 71 12.56 8.88 -16.62
CA VAL A 71 11.85 7.74 -17.24
C VAL A 71 12.80 6.91 -18.09
N GLU A 72 13.61 7.53 -18.95
CA GLU A 72 14.56 6.80 -19.78
C GLU A 72 15.64 6.09 -18.96
N ARG A 73 16.10 6.71 -17.86
CA ARG A 73 17.02 6.06 -16.92
C ARG A 73 16.39 4.83 -16.29
N VAL A 74 15.16 4.92 -15.78
CA VAL A 74 14.43 3.78 -15.20
C VAL A 74 14.26 2.66 -16.22
N ARG A 75 13.88 2.98 -17.45
CA ARG A 75 13.76 1.99 -18.54
C ARG A 75 15.09 1.29 -18.82
N ALA A 76 16.20 2.03 -18.85
CA ALA A 76 17.53 1.46 -19.05
C ALA A 76 17.91 0.49 -17.91
N THR A 77 17.67 0.89 -16.65
CA THR A 77 17.90 0.04 -15.49
C THR A 77 17.07 -1.24 -15.54
N LEU A 78 15.76 -1.13 -15.79
CA LEU A 78 14.86 -2.30 -15.81
C LEU A 78 15.14 -3.26 -16.96
N LYS A 79 15.60 -2.78 -18.13
CA LYS A 79 16.07 -3.66 -19.23
C LYS A 79 17.19 -4.59 -18.77
N GLY A 80 18.07 -4.13 -17.88
CA GLY A 80 19.15 -4.94 -17.34
C GLY A 80 18.71 -6.06 -16.39
N LEU A 81 17.50 -5.96 -15.83
CA LEU A 81 16.97 -6.90 -14.83
C LEU A 81 16.14 -8.06 -15.41
N GLY A 82 15.83 -8.01 -16.71
CA GLY A 82 15.18 -9.13 -17.42
C GLY A 82 13.73 -9.41 -17.01
N ILE A 83 13.06 -8.48 -16.32
CA ILE A 83 11.64 -8.59 -15.96
C ILE A 83 10.74 -7.98 -17.04
N SER A 84 9.46 -8.37 -17.06
CA SER A 84 8.45 -7.67 -17.86
C SER A 84 8.13 -6.34 -17.17
N PHE A 85 8.21 -5.23 -17.90
CA PHE A 85 7.96 -3.92 -17.31
C PHE A 85 7.43 -2.89 -18.31
N ASP A 86 6.83 -1.85 -17.76
CA ASP A 86 6.58 -0.57 -18.42
C ASP A 86 7.02 0.57 -17.48
N ALA A 87 7.31 1.74 -18.04
CA ALA A 87 7.60 2.93 -17.23
C ALA A 87 7.05 4.17 -17.91
N ASN A 88 6.31 4.97 -17.15
CA ASN A 88 5.71 6.23 -17.59
C ASN A 88 5.99 7.33 -16.56
N GLY A 89 6.12 8.57 -17.04
CA GLY A 89 6.23 9.75 -16.21
C GLY A 89 4.96 10.58 -16.27
N ILE A 90 4.60 11.21 -15.15
CA ILE A 90 3.57 12.24 -15.10
C ILE A 90 4.06 13.47 -14.34
N TYR A 91 3.78 14.65 -14.92
CA TYR A 91 3.92 15.95 -14.28
C TYR A 91 2.52 16.41 -13.89
N CYS A 92 2.21 16.44 -12.60
CA CYS A 92 0.86 16.74 -12.10
C CYS A 92 0.91 17.66 -10.89
N GLU A 93 -0.14 18.46 -10.68
CA GLU A 93 -0.29 19.21 -9.44
C GLU A 93 -0.63 18.25 -8.29
N THR A 94 -0.15 18.58 -7.09
CA THR A 94 -0.37 17.75 -5.90
C THR A 94 -1.86 17.48 -5.60
N ALA A 95 -2.75 18.37 -6.03
CA ALA A 95 -4.20 18.22 -5.83
C ALA A 95 -4.84 17.10 -6.69
N TRP A 96 -4.21 16.73 -7.80
CA TRP A 96 -4.71 15.73 -8.77
C TRP A 96 -3.91 14.43 -8.78
N ALA A 97 -2.80 14.38 -8.03
CA ALA A 97 -1.89 13.24 -8.03
C ALA A 97 -2.56 11.93 -7.57
N ASP A 98 -3.57 11.99 -6.70
CA ASP A 98 -4.36 10.82 -6.29
C ASP A 98 -5.24 10.28 -7.42
N ASP A 99 -5.91 11.14 -8.18
CA ASP A 99 -6.67 10.74 -9.37
C ASP A 99 -5.77 10.07 -10.42
N ASP A 100 -4.60 10.64 -10.69
CA ASP A 100 -3.64 10.11 -11.66
C ASP A 100 -3.06 8.76 -11.24
N VAL A 101 -2.63 8.65 -9.97
CA VAL A 101 -2.16 7.36 -9.41
C VAL A 101 -3.29 6.34 -9.42
N GLY A 102 -4.50 6.74 -9.02
CA GLY A 102 -5.67 5.87 -9.02
C GLY A 102 -6.03 5.33 -10.40
N ASN A 103 -6.01 6.19 -11.42
CA ASN A 103 -6.24 5.81 -12.81
C ASN A 103 -5.22 4.75 -13.28
N ARG A 104 -3.95 4.87 -12.88
CA ARG A 104 -2.93 3.86 -13.20
C ARG A 104 -3.16 2.57 -12.40
N ALA A 105 -3.43 2.70 -11.11
CA ALA A 105 -3.60 1.57 -10.19
C ALA A 105 -4.78 0.66 -10.56
N ARG A 106 -5.83 1.16 -11.24
CA ARG A 106 -6.98 0.33 -11.70
C ARG A 106 -6.57 -0.86 -12.57
N TYR A 107 -5.43 -0.74 -13.26
CA TYR A 107 -4.92 -1.75 -14.19
C TYR A 107 -3.77 -2.57 -13.58
N ALA A 108 -3.51 -2.41 -12.28
CA ALA A 108 -2.61 -3.24 -11.52
C ALA A 108 -3.39 -4.16 -10.58
N ASP A 109 -2.74 -5.22 -10.11
CA ASP A 109 -3.31 -6.08 -9.08
C ASP A 109 -2.98 -5.55 -7.68
N VAL A 110 -1.86 -4.84 -7.53
CA VAL A 110 -1.44 -4.19 -6.28
C VAL A 110 -0.56 -2.98 -6.56
N THR A 111 -0.70 -1.93 -5.74
CA THR A 111 0.19 -0.77 -5.75
C THR A 111 1.22 -0.88 -4.64
N LEU A 112 2.51 -0.96 -4.99
CA LEU A 112 3.63 -0.93 -4.07
C LEU A 112 4.03 0.51 -3.76
N ILE A 113 4.04 0.85 -2.47
CA ILE A 113 4.64 2.08 -1.95
C ILE A 113 5.98 1.71 -1.34
N GLY A 114 7.05 2.14 -1.99
CA GLY A 114 8.42 1.85 -1.58
C GLY A 114 8.81 2.51 -0.26
N ALA A 115 9.85 1.96 0.38
CA ALA A 115 10.29 2.41 1.69
C ALA A 115 11.16 3.68 1.63
N SER A 116 11.65 4.04 0.43
CA SER A 116 12.40 5.28 0.21
C SER A 116 11.47 6.50 0.14
N LEU A 117 10.19 6.30 -0.20
CA LEU A 117 9.20 7.37 -0.21
C LEU A 117 8.85 7.78 1.23
N LYS A 118 9.41 8.92 1.66
CA LYS A 118 9.32 9.39 3.05
C LYS A 118 7.88 9.57 3.53
N THR A 119 7.67 9.32 4.82
CA THR A 119 6.35 9.41 5.47
C THR A 119 5.69 10.79 5.31
N ASP A 120 6.48 11.87 5.30
CA ASP A 120 6.03 13.26 5.13
C ASP A 120 5.91 13.71 3.65
N SER A 121 6.23 12.83 2.69
CA SER A 121 6.13 13.14 1.28
C SER A 121 4.66 13.32 0.85
N PRO A 122 4.28 14.46 0.23
CA PRO A 122 2.94 14.63 -0.33
C PRO A 122 2.58 13.56 -1.36
N LEU A 123 3.58 13.12 -2.14
CA LEU A 123 3.39 12.06 -3.12
C LEU A 123 2.97 10.74 -2.47
N ARG A 124 3.53 10.42 -1.29
CA ARG A 124 3.19 9.20 -0.57
C ARG A 124 1.72 9.15 -0.18
N ALA A 125 1.25 10.23 0.44
CA ALA A 125 -0.15 10.35 0.85
C ALA A 125 -1.08 10.24 -0.38
N ARG A 126 -0.78 10.98 -1.45
CA ARG A 126 -1.56 10.95 -2.68
C ARG A 126 -1.54 9.59 -3.37
N ALA A 127 -0.41 8.89 -3.38
CA ALA A 127 -0.31 7.57 -3.98
C ALA A 127 -1.13 6.52 -3.22
N ILE A 128 -1.09 6.56 -1.88
CA ILE A 128 -1.90 5.69 -1.03
C ILE A 128 -3.39 5.98 -1.22
N ASP A 129 -3.79 7.26 -1.18
CA ASP A 129 -5.18 7.67 -1.37
C ASP A 129 -5.69 7.31 -2.77
N GLY A 130 -4.90 7.60 -3.81
CA GLY A 130 -5.18 7.26 -5.20
C GLY A 130 -5.43 5.77 -5.37
N ALA A 131 -4.54 4.94 -4.85
CA ALA A 131 -4.69 3.50 -4.94
C ALA A 131 -5.89 2.99 -4.11
N LEU A 132 -6.06 3.37 -2.85
CA LEU A 132 -7.15 2.85 -2.01
C LEU A 132 -8.54 3.32 -2.46
N PHE A 133 -8.70 4.60 -2.81
CA PHE A 133 -10.02 5.20 -3.05
C PHE A 133 -10.40 5.33 -4.52
N TYR A 134 -9.42 5.43 -5.42
CA TYR A 134 -9.66 5.69 -6.84
C TYR A 134 -9.33 4.51 -7.76
N SER A 135 -8.84 3.40 -7.20
CA SER A 135 -8.52 2.18 -7.98
C SER A 135 -9.24 0.91 -7.54
N ALA A 136 -9.74 0.86 -6.30
CA ALA A 136 -10.28 -0.36 -5.67
C ALA A 136 -9.28 -1.53 -5.68
N ARG A 137 -7.97 -1.23 -5.67
CA ARG A 137 -6.89 -2.21 -5.59
C ARG A 137 -6.13 -2.08 -4.27
N PRO A 138 -5.57 -3.20 -3.77
CA PRO A 138 -4.78 -3.18 -2.56
C PRO A 138 -3.53 -2.29 -2.70
N VAL A 139 -3.10 -1.74 -1.57
CA VAL A 139 -1.81 -1.07 -1.42
C VAL A 139 -0.89 -1.93 -0.57
N LEU A 140 0.30 -2.22 -1.09
CA LEU A 140 1.36 -2.91 -0.39
C LEU A 140 2.41 -1.89 0.07
N LEU A 141 2.50 -1.68 1.37
CA LEU A 141 3.46 -0.77 1.98
C LEU A 141 4.74 -1.54 2.30
N ALA A 142 5.85 -1.11 1.70
CA ALA A 142 7.16 -1.61 2.04
C ALA A 142 7.66 -1.01 3.37
N THR A 143 8.65 -1.67 3.97
CA THR A 143 9.35 -1.19 5.15
C THR A 143 10.85 -1.39 4.98
N ASN A 144 11.66 -0.56 5.64
CA ASN A 144 13.12 -0.70 5.65
C ASN A 144 13.62 -1.84 6.55
N ARG A 145 12.72 -2.51 7.28
CA ARG A 145 13.07 -3.57 8.24
C ARG A 145 13.02 -4.98 7.65
N GLN A 146 12.28 -5.17 6.56
CA GLN A 146 11.99 -6.48 5.98
C GLN A 146 11.67 -6.33 4.50
N SER A 147 12.20 -7.23 3.69
CA SER A 147 11.90 -7.30 2.26
C SER A 147 10.44 -7.69 2.02
N VAL A 148 9.83 -7.07 1.02
CA VAL A 148 8.47 -7.40 0.59
C VAL A 148 8.48 -8.68 -0.26
N THR A 149 7.44 -9.49 -0.15
CA THR A 149 7.23 -10.69 -0.99
C THR A 149 5.78 -10.79 -1.47
N LEU A 150 5.56 -11.27 -2.69
CA LEU A 150 4.23 -11.62 -3.21
C LEU A 150 3.83 -13.06 -2.83
N ARG A 151 4.71 -13.77 -2.11
CA ARG A 151 4.48 -15.14 -1.60
C ARG A 151 4.81 -15.20 -0.11
N PRO A 152 4.10 -14.45 0.75
CA PRO A 152 4.28 -14.54 2.20
C PRO A 152 3.93 -15.96 2.67
N LYS A 153 4.73 -16.50 3.59
CA LYS A 153 4.49 -17.80 4.23
C LYS A 153 3.66 -17.65 5.49
N LYS A 154 3.86 -16.55 6.23
CA LYS A 154 3.15 -16.25 7.47
C LYS A 154 2.42 -14.93 7.35
N ILE A 155 1.11 -14.95 7.55
CA ILE A 155 0.28 -13.76 7.38
C ILE A 155 -0.48 -13.49 8.67
N VAL A 156 -0.43 -12.25 9.13
CA VAL A 156 -1.36 -11.73 10.14
C VAL A 156 -2.51 -11.05 9.43
N LEU A 157 -3.73 -11.56 9.61
CA LEU A 157 -4.96 -10.88 9.17
C LEU A 157 -5.52 -10.07 10.36
N ALA A 158 -5.33 -8.76 10.33
CA ALA A 158 -5.89 -7.88 11.36
C ALA A 158 -7.40 -7.75 11.18
N TRP A 159 -8.16 -8.17 12.19
CA TRP A 159 -9.61 -8.34 12.10
C TRP A 159 -10.36 -7.60 13.21
N ASN A 160 -11.36 -6.80 12.81
CA ASN A 160 -12.23 -6.04 13.72
C ASN A 160 -13.72 -6.19 13.36
N SER A 161 -14.07 -7.20 12.55
CA SER A 161 -15.42 -7.49 12.09
C SER A 161 -16.12 -6.32 11.35
N THR A 162 -15.34 -5.46 10.66
CA THR A 162 -15.90 -4.44 9.76
C THR A 162 -15.90 -4.90 8.30
N MET A 163 -16.60 -4.15 7.44
CA MET A 163 -16.66 -4.42 6.01
C MET A 163 -15.28 -4.34 5.35
N GLU A 164 -14.42 -3.43 5.81
CA GLU A 164 -13.08 -3.21 5.29
C GLU A 164 -12.16 -4.38 5.64
N ALA A 165 -12.26 -4.91 6.86
CA ALA A 165 -11.57 -6.14 7.23
C ALA A 165 -12.04 -7.34 6.39
N ALA A 166 -13.36 -7.45 6.15
CA ALA A 166 -13.92 -8.49 5.29
C ALA A 166 -13.43 -8.36 3.83
N ARG A 167 -13.33 -7.13 3.30
CA ARG A 167 -12.77 -6.86 1.96
C ARG A 167 -11.29 -7.21 1.90
N ALA A 168 -10.51 -6.85 2.91
CA ALA A 168 -9.10 -7.19 2.99
C ALA A 168 -8.88 -8.71 2.99
N ALA A 169 -9.66 -9.44 3.80
CA ALA A 169 -9.63 -10.90 3.83
C ALA A 169 -10.02 -11.50 2.47
N ARG A 170 -11.03 -10.95 1.80
CA ARG A 170 -11.48 -11.40 0.47
C ARG A 170 -10.41 -11.18 -0.60
N GLU A 171 -9.81 -10.00 -0.63
CA GLU A 171 -8.80 -9.62 -1.62
C GLU A 171 -7.51 -10.45 -1.45
N ALA A 172 -7.16 -10.78 -0.21
CA ALA A 172 -5.97 -11.55 0.13
C ALA A 172 -6.17 -13.08 0.06
N LEU A 173 -7.33 -13.59 -0.38
CA LEU A 173 -7.62 -15.03 -0.32
C LEU A 173 -6.56 -15.92 -0.95
N GLU A 174 -6.12 -15.61 -2.18
CA GLU A 174 -5.17 -16.51 -2.86
C GLU A 174 -3.76 -16.41 -2.28
N ILE A 175 -3.32 -15.25 -1.78
CA ILE A 175 -2.03 -15.18 -1.09
C ILE A 175 -2.08 -15.93 0.24
N MET A 176 -3.21 -15.87 0.94
CA MET A 176 -3.46 -16.62 2.17
C MET A 176 -3.59 -18.13 1.94
N GLU A 177 -4.17 -18.55 0.81
CA GLU A 177 -4.26 -19.97 0.42
C GLU A 177 -2.87 -20.58 0.18
N SER A 178 -1.95 -19.79 -0.37
CA SER A 178 -0.56 -20.21 -0.60
C SER A 178 0.35 -20.13 0.64
N ALA A 179 -0.13 -19.53 1.74
CA ALA A 179 0.64 -19.33 2.95
C ALA A 179 0.71 -20.61 3.80
N GLU A 180 1.79 -20.77 4.56
CA GLU A 180 1.98 -21.87 5.51
C GLU A 180 1.12 -21.68 6.77
N GLU A 181 0.80 -20.44 7.13
CA GLU A 181 0.01 -20.07 8.31
C GLU A 181 -0.66 -18.70 8.14
N VAL A 182 -1.93 -18.60 8.55
CA VAL A 182 -2.67 -17.34 8.63
C VAL A 182 -3.23 -17.16 10.05
N ASN A 183 -2.76 -16.14 10.76
CA ASN A 183 -3.22 -15.77 12.09
C ASN A 183 -4.28 -14.66 11.97
N VAL A 184 -5.53 -14.96 12.28
CA VAL A 184 -6.58 -13.95 12.43
C VAL A 184 -6.42 -13.30 13.78
N VAL A 185 -6.07 -12.02 13.81
CA VAL A 185 -5.76 -11.30 15.05
C VAL A 185 -6.86 -10.30 15.36
N LEU A 186 -7.47 -10.46 16.52
CA LEU A 186 -8.44 -9.51 17.08
C LEU A 186 -7.84 -8.88 18.34
N VAL A 187 -7.83 -7.56 18.42
CA VAL A 187 -7.39 -6.83 19.63
C VAL A 187 -8.61 -6.32 20.37
N ASP A 188 -8.71 -6.67 21.66
CA ASP A 188 -9.85 -6.38 22.53
C ASP A 188 -11.23 -6.72 21.92
N PRO A 189 -11.44 -7.94 21.38
CA PRO A 189 -12.73 -8.30 20.81
C PRO A 189 -13.81 -8.33 21.88
N SER A 190 -14.96 -7.72 21.59
CA SER A 190 -16.14 -7.78 22.47
C SER A 190 -17.11 -8.86 22.03
N ALA A 191 -17.24 -9.94 22.82
CA ALA A 191 -18.24 -10.98 22.62
C ALA A 191 -19.69 -10.47 22.82
N ALA A 192 -19.87 -9.35 23.52
CA ALA A 192 -21.18 -8.72 23.69
C ALA A 192 -21.62 -7.87 22.48
N SER A 193 -20.73 -7.67 21.49
CA SER A 193 -21.05 -6.92 20.29
C SER A 193 -21.68 -7.84 19.24
N THR A 194 -22.86 -7.48 18.73
CA THR A 194 -23.52 -8.20 17.62
C THR A 194 -22.68 -8.30 16.35
N LYS A 195 -21.62 -7.48 16.25
CA LYS A 195 -20.68 -7.46 15.12
C LYS A 195 -19.69 -8.63 15.13
N SER A 196 -19.31 -9.14 16.31
CA SER A 196 -18.25 -10.16 16.44
C SER A 196 -18.78 -11.59 16.57
N GLY A 197 -20.10 -11.75 16.69
CA GLY A 197 -20.73 -13.03 17.00
C GLY A 197 -20.45 -13.51 18.42
N ASP A 198 -20.97 -14.68 18.77
CA ASP A 198 -20.84 -15.29 20.10
C ASP A 198 -19.39 -15.68 20.41
N GLU A 199 -18.62 -16.01 19.38
CA GLU A 199 -17.22 -16.44 19.47
C GLU A 199 -16.36 -15.59 18.51
N PRO A 200 -15.77 -14.47 18.97
CA PRO A 200 -15.09 -13.51 18.10
C PRO A 200 -14.03 -14.14 17.20
N GLY A 201 -14.18 -13.97 15.88
CA GLY A 201 -13.26 -14.50 14.88
C GLY A 201 -13.61 -15.91 14.35
N ALA A 202 -14.56 -16.62 14.95
CA ALA A 202 -14.94 -17.96 14.51
C ALA A 202 -15.53 -17.98 13.09
N ASP A 203 -16.35 -16.98 12.75
CA ASP A 203 -16.99 -16.90 11.43
C ASP A 203 -15.97 -16.64 10.30
N VAL A 204 -15.02 -15.72 10.53
CA VAL A 204 -13.95 -15.47 9.56
C VAL A 204 -12.99 -16.66 9.45
N ALA A 205 -12.66 -17.31 10.56
CA ALA A 205 -11.86 -18.54 10.51
C ALA A 205 -12.57 -19.65 9.73
N THR A 206 -13.87 -19.84 9.95
CA THR A 206 -14.69 -20.79 9.20
C THR A 206 -14.74 -20.43 7.71
N TYR A 207 -14.88 -19.15 7.39
CA TYR A 207 -14.84 -18.64 6.03
C TYR A 207 -13.50 -18.96 5.33
N LEU A 208 -12.36 -18.65 5.99
CA LEU A 208 -11.03 -18.91 5.44
C LEU A 208 -10.74 -20.40 5.32
N ALA A 209 -11.16 -21.22 6.30
CA ALA A 209 -11.01 -22.67 6.25
C ALA A 209 -11.76 -23.30 5.06
N ARG A 210 -12.93 -22.75 4.66
CA ARG A 210 -13.65 -23.17 3.44
C ARG A 210 -12.88 -22.88 2.15
N HIS A 211 -11.94 -21.93 2.20
CA HIS A 211 -11.02 -21.62 1.12
C HIS A 211 -9.71 -22.43 1.20
N GLY A 212 -9.61 -23.44 2.08
CA GLY A 212 -8.41 -24.27 2.23
C GLY A 212 -7.27 -23.61 3.01
N ILE A 213 -7.52 -22.45 3.63
CA ILE A 213 -6.50 -21.69 4.36
C ILE A 213 -6.29 -22.29 5.75
N LYS A 214 -5.04 -22.54 6.12
CA LYS A 214 -4.67 -22.96 7.48
C LYS A 214 -4.71 -21.76 8.42
N VAL A 215 -5.78 -21.67 9.18
CA VAL A 215 -6.10 -20.49 10.00
C VAL A 215 -6.04 -20.78 11.49
N THR A 216 -5.47 -19.83 12.25
CA THR A 216 -5.55 -19.73 13.71
C THR A 216 -6.25 -18.43 14.09
N VAL A 217 -6.80 -18.35 15.30
CA VAL A 217 -7.46 -17.14 15.80
C VAL A 217 -6.81 -16.71 17.10
N ASP A 218 -6.23 -15.52 17.10
CA ASP A 218 -5.54 -14.93 18.23
C ASP A 218 -6.33 -13.72 18.74
N ARG A 219 -6.81 -13.82 19.99
CA ARG A 219 -7.52 -12.74 20.68
C ARG A 219 -6.59 -12.11 21.69
N LEU A 220 -6.11 -10.91 21.38
CA LEU A 220 -5.10 -10.23 22.16
C LEU A 220 -5.73 -9.14 23.04
N ALA A 221 -5.29 -9.05 24.28
CA ALA A 221 -5.60 -7.91 25.13
C ALA A 221 -4.61 -6.77 24.84
N SER A 222 -5.10 -5.56 24.61
CA SER A 222 -4.22 -4.41 24.39
C SER A 222 -3.45 -4.02 25.65
N GLY A 223 -4.08 -4.21 26.82
CA GLY A 223 -3.54 -3.75 28.10
C GLY A 223 -3.34 -2.23 28.15
N GLY A 224 -4.16 -1.47 27.42
CA GLY A 224 -4.05 -0.01 27.32
C GLY A 224 -3.03 0.49 26.28
N ARG A 225 -2.31 -0.42 25.60
CA ARG A 225 -1.49 -0.06 24.44
C ARG A 225 -2.35 0.24 23.22
N ARG A 226 -1.76 0.88 22.22
CA ARG A 226 -2.46 1.13 20.96
C ARG A 226 -2.58 -0.16 20.16
N VAL A 227 -3.68 -0.31 19.42
CA VAL A 227 -3.93 -1.52 18.60
C VAL A 227 -2.83 -1.73 17.54
N ASP A 228 -2.31 -0.67 16.92
CA ASP A 228 -1.20 -0.77 15.97
C ASP A 228 0.10 -1.31 16.61
N GLU A 229 0.38 -0.94 17.85
CA GLU A 229 1.54 -1.45 18.60
C GLU A 229 1.38 -2.95 18.91
N VAL A 230 0.17 -3.37 19.30
CA VAL A 230 -0.15 -4.78 19.60
C VAL A 230 -0.05 -5.63 18.34
N LEU A 231 -0.60 -5.16 17.21
CA LEU A 231 -0.53 -5.86 15.93
C LEU A 231 0.93 -5.99 15.45
N ASN A 232 1.70 -4.91 15.49
CA ASN A 232 3.10 -4.94 15.10
C ASN A 232 3.92 -5.87 16.00
N GLN A 233 3.73 -5.82 17.32
CA GLN A 233 4.43 -6.71 18.25
C GLN A 233 4.09 -8.17 17.95
N HIS A 234 2.82 -8.49 17.77
CA HIS A 234 2.40 -9.86 17.46
C HIS A 234 2.92 -10.35 16.10
N ALA A 235 2.99 -9.48 15.09
CA ALA A 235 3.59 -9.80 13.80
C ALA A 235 5.09 -10.12 13.94
N ILE A 236 5.82 -9.42 14.81
CA ILE A 236 7.22 -9.75 15.13
C ILE A 236 7.29 -11.11 15.85
N ASP A 237 6.47 -11.30 16.89
CA ASP A 237 6.49 -12.50 17.74
C ASP A 237 6.17 -13.78 16.94
N THR A 238 5.30 -13.67 15.93
CA THR A 238 4.93 -14.77 15.02
C THR A 238 5.85 -14.90 13.80
N SER A 239 6.77 -13.94 13.60
CA SER A 239 7.60 -13.80 12.41
C SER A 239 6.78 -13.71 11.13
N ALA A 240 5.74 -12.86 11.14
CA ALA A 240 4.89 -12.63 9.99
C ALA A 240 5.67 -11.99 8.83
N ASP A 241 5.37 -12.43 7.62
CA ASP A 241 5.89 -11.83 6.38
C ASP A 241 5.05 -10.65 5.91
N LEU A 242 3.77 -10.64 6.31
CA LEU A 242 2.79 -9.67 5.85
C LEU A 242 1.69 -9.47 6.90
N ILE A 243 1.30 -8.21 7.11
CA ILE A 243 0.05 -7.87 7.77
C ILE A 243 -0.98 -7.51 6.70
N VAL A 244 -2.13 -8.16 6.70
CA VAL A 244 -3.29 -7.82 5.87
C VAL A 244 -4.31 -7.09 6.74
N MET A 245 -4.76 -5.91 6.31
CA MET A 245 -5.77 -5.16 7.05
C MET A 245 -6.70 -4.31 6.19
N GLY A 246 -7.91 -4.10 6.68
CA GLY A 246 -8.82 -3.10 6.13
C GLY A 246 -8.35 -1.68 6.47
N ALA A 247 -8.61 -0.73 5.57
CA ALA A 247 -8.31 0.68 5.73
C ALA A 247 -9.59 1.53 5.71
N TYR A 248 -9.63 2.53 6.61
CA TYR A 248 -10.60 3.63 6.59
C TYR A 248 -12.10 3.22 6.67
N GLY A 249 -12.47 2.45 7.69
CA GLY A 249 -13.84 1.94 7.87
C GLY A 249 -14.88 2.85 8.53
N HIS A 250 -14.62 4.16 8.59
CA HIS A 250 -15.58 5.15 9.07
C HIS A 250 -15.80 6.24 8.00
N THR A 251 -17.07 6.57 7.80
CA THR A 251 -17.63 7.46 6.79
C THR A 251 -16.73 8.67 6.48
N ARG A 252 -16.10 8.63 5.29
CA ARG A 252 -15.90 9.74 4.33
C ARG A 252 -15.78 11.17 4.88
N LEU A 253 -15.02 11.40 5.93
CA LEU A 253 -14.47 12.72 6.20
C LEU A 253 -12.98 12.67 5.94
N ARG A 254 -12.62 13.06 4.71
CA ARG A 254 -11.26 13.20 4.15
C ARG A 254 -10.32 14.03 5.03
N GLU A 255 -10.81 14.66 6.10
CA GLU A 255 -10.05 15.69 6.80
C GLU A 255 -9.87 15.55 8.32
N ARG A 256 -10.45 14.60 9.08
CA ARG A 256 -10.22 14.69 10.55
C ARG A 256 -10.42 13.54 11.53
N ILE A 257 -10.73 12.30 11.13
CA ILE A 257 -10.90 11.20 12.11
C ILE A 257 -10.46 9.85 11.53
N PHE A 258 -9.38 9.83 10.75
CA PHE A 258 -8.87 8.57 10.23
C PHE A 258 -8.10 7.83 11.31
N GLY A 259 -8.66 6.67 11.71
CA GLY A 259 -8.30 5.92 12.91
C GLY A 259 -6.80 5.83 13.16
N GLY A 260 -6.40 6.07 14.42
CA GLY A 260 -4.99 6.08 14.84
C GLY A 260 -4.22 4.82 14.45
N VAL A 261 -4.92 3.69 14.28
CA VAL A 261 -4.35 2.41 13.85
C VAL A 261 -3.88 2.48 12.40
N THR A 262 -4.78 2.72 11.44
CA THR A 262 -4.43 2.75 10.00
C THR A 262 -3.37 3.80 9.71
N LYS A 263 -3.50 5.00 10.29
CA LYS A 263 -2.50 6.06 10.13
C LYS A 263 -1.12 5.60 10.62
N ALA A 264 -1.03 4.99 11.79
CA ALA A 264 0.26 4.55 12.33
C ALA A 264 0.85 3.36 11.59
N MET A 265 0.02 2.43 11.12
CA MET A 265 0.45 1.33 10.24
C MET A 265 0.97 1.85 8.90
N ILE A 266 0.41 2.96 8.39
CA ILE A 266 0.95 3.67 7.23
C ILE A 266 2.26 4.39 7.57
N GLU A 267 2.34 5.11 8.69
CA GLU A 267 3.48 5.97 9.00
C GLU A 267 4.76 5.20 9.34
N ALA A 268 4.64 4.06 10.02
CA ALA A 268 5.77 3.29 10.53
C ALA A 268 5.53 1.77 10.53
N PRO A 269 5.30 1.13 9.36
CA PRO A 269 5.13 -0.31 9.28
C PRO A 269 6.40 -1.04 9.75
N ILE A 270 6.27 -1.98 10.68
CA ILE A 270 7.39 -2.82 11.12
C ILE A 270 7.61 -4.02 10.20
N VAL A 271 6.51 -4.57 9.68
CA VAL A 271 6.39 -5.65 8.70
C VAL A 271 5.66 -5.08 7.47
N PRO A 272 5.87 -5.57 6.24
CA PRO A 272 5.07 -5.15 5.09
C PRO A 272 3.56 -5.22 5.37
N VAL A 273 2.80 -4.25 4.86
CA VAL A 273 1.35 -4.16 5.11
C VAL A 273 0.58 -4.11 3.80
N LEU A 274 -0.36 -5.03 3.62
CA LEU A 274 -1.36 -5.01 2.56
C LEU A 274 -2.65 -4.35 3.08
N MET A 275 -2.98 -3.18 2.53
CA MET A 275 -4.17 -2.41 2.88
C MET A 275 -5.24 -2.47 1.79
N VAL A 276 -6.50 -2.62 2.20
CA VAL A 276 -7.67 -2.70 1.31
C VAL A 276 -8.80 -1.82 1.83
N HIS A 277 -9.56 -1.18 0.93
CA HIS A 277 -10.70 -0.31 1.26
C HIS A 277 -12.06 -0.86 0.77
#